data_AF-A0A8J7Y9R9-F1
#
_entry.id   AF-A0A8J7Y9R9-F1
#
_cell.length_a   1.000
_cell.length_b   1.000
_cell.length_c   1.000
_cell.angle_alpha   90.00
_cell.angle_beta   90.00
_cell.angle_gamma   90.00
#
_symmetry.space_group_name_H-M   'P 1'
#
loop_
_entity.id
_entity.type
_entity.pdbx_description
1 polymer ?
#
loop_
_entity_poly.entity_id
_entity_poly.type
_entity_poly.pdbx_seq_one_letter_code
_entity_poly.pdbx_strand_id
1 'polypeptide(L)' 'MFGLGTQEIVLILIILLLLFGSSKLPELARSLGLSVREFKKAMKEIEEPADED' A
#
# COMPACT_ATOMS: atom_id res chain seq x y z
N MET A 1 28.76 6.20 -2.84
CA MET A 1 28.14 7.54 -2.73
C MET A 1 26.87 7.64 -3.57
N PHE A 2 25.95 6.67 -3.48
CA PHE A 2 24.70 6.69 -4.24
C PHE A 2 23.62 5.96 -3.41
N GLY A 3 23.11 6.66 -2.40
CA GLY A 3 21.82 6.35 -1.81
C GLY A 3 20.89 7.48 -2.17
N LEU A 4 19.63 7.19 -2.49
CA LEU A 4 18.62 8.23 -2.55
C LEU A 4 18.55 8.89 -1.17
N GLY A 5 19.02 10.13 -1.08
CA GLY A 5 18.93 10.90 0.14
C GLY A 5 17.48 11.32 0.37
N THR A 6 17.23 11.81 1.58
CA THR A 6 15.92 12.32 1.98
C THR A 6 15.43 13.41 1.01
N GLN A 7 16.35 14.21 0.47
CA GLN A 7 16.03 15.30 -0.45
C GLN A 7 15.55 14.79 -1.82
N GLU A 8 16.22 13.78 -2.39
CA GLU A 8 15.81 13.16 -3.66
C GLU A 8 14.45 12.47 -3.52
N ILE A 9 14.20 11.79 -2.39
CA ILE A 9 12.91 11.14 -2.11
C ILE A 9 11.78 12.19 -2.04
N VAL A 10 12.02 13.32 -1.37
CA VAL A 10 11.03 14.41 -1.29
C VAL A 10 10.75 15.00 -2.67
N LEU A 11 11.77 15.21 -3.51
CA LEU A 11 11.59 15.71 -4.87
C LEU A 11 10.73 14.77 -5.72
N ILE A 12 11.00 13.46 -5.66
CA ILE A 12 10.21 12.43 -6.34
C ILE A 12 8.76 12.46 -5.86
N LEU A 13 8.56 12.56 -4.53
CA LEU A 13 7.23 12.66 -3.93
C LEU A 13 6.46 13.89 -4.45
N ILE A 14 7.12 15.04 -4.57
CA ILE A 14 6.50 16.26 -5.12
C ILE A 14 6.09 16.03 -6.58
N ILE A 15 6.95 15.44 -7.40
CA ILE A 15 6.61 15.14 -8.80
C ILE A 15 5.41 14.19 -8.89
N LEU A 16 5.39 13.12 -8.08
CA LEU A 16 4.25 12.19 -8.03
C LEU A 16 2.96 12.91 -7.57
N LEU A 17 3.06 13.81 -6.60
CA LEU A 17 1.93 14.62 -6.16
C LEU A 17 1.42 15.57 -7.25
N LEU A 18 2.29 16.12 -8.09
CA LEU A 18 1.88 16.96 -9.22
C LEU A 18 1.20 16.14 -10.33
N LEU A 19 1.69 14.93 -10.61
CA LEU A 19 1.13 14.06 -11.65
C LEU A 19 -0.21 13.44 -11.24
N PHE A 20 -0.28 12.91 -10.02
CA PHE A 20 -1.46 12.17 -9.55
C PHE A 20 -2.39 13.01 -8.66
N GLY A 21 -1.89 14.09 -8.06
CA GLY A 21 -2.61 14.89 -7.07
C GLY A 21 -2.46 14.33 -5.65
N SER A 22 -2.52 15.21 -4.65
CA SER A 22 -2.43 14.85 -3.23
C SER A 22 -3.58 13.98 -2.73
N SER A 23 -4.73 13.99 -3.42
CA SER A 23 -5.89 13.18 -3.05
C SER A 23 -5.85 11.76 -3.60
N LYS A 24 -5.25 11.53 -4.79
CA LYS A 24 -5.28 10.22 -5.44
C LYS A 24 -4.30 9.22 -4.83
N LEU A 25 -3.13 9.67 -4.38
CA LEU A 25 -2.17 8.78 -3.73
C LEU A 25 -2.74 8.13 -2.44
N PRO A 26 -3.36 8.89 -1.50
CA PRO A 26 -4.03 8.31 -0.35
C PRO A 26 -5.24 7.43 -0.70
N GLU A 27 -6.00 7.82 -1.73
CA GLU A 27 -7.16 7.05 -2.19
C GLU A 27 -6.75 5.67 -2.72
N LEU A 28 -5.72 5.63 -3.57
CA LEU A 28 -5.11 4.38 -4.07
C LEU A 28 -4.52 3.55 -2.92
N ALA A 29 -3.81 4.18 -1.98
CA ALA A 29 -3.27 3.47 -0.82
C ALA A 29 -4.38 2.86 0.05
N ARG A 30 -5.50 3.56 0.24
CA ARG A 30 -6.66 3.04 0.97
C ARG A 30 -7.31 1.87 0.25
N SER A 31 -7.56 1.98 -1.07
CA SER A 31 -8.17 0.89 -1.83
C SER A 31 -7.27 -0.35 -1.87
N LEU A 32 -5.96 -0.16 -2.10
CA LEU A 32 -4.98 -1.25 -2.07
C LEU A 32 -4.88 -1.87 -0.68
N GLY A 33 -4.88 -1.06 0.38
CA GLY A 33 -4.84 -1.53 1.76
C GLY A 33 -6.06 -2.38 2.14
N LEU A 34 -7.26 -1.97 1.72
CA LEU A 34 -8.48 -2.76 1.89
C LEU A 34 -8.37 -4.09 1.14
N SER A 35 -7.97 -4.07 -0.14
CA SER A 35 -7.79 -5.29 -0.94
C SER A 35 -6.79 -6.26 -0.30
N VAL A 36 -5.64 -5.75 0.17
CA VAL A 36 -4.61 -6.56 0.85
C VAL A 36 -5.14 -7.13 2.17
N ARG A 37 -5.94 -6.36 2.93
CA ARG A 37 -6.53 -6.83 4.18
C ARG A 37 -7.51 -7.97 3.95
N GLU A 38 -8.45 -7.79 3.01
CA GLU A 38 -9.44 -8.83 2.68
C GLU A 38 -8.76 -10.06 2.08
N PHE A 39 -7.75 -9.87 1.22
CA PHE A 39 -6.94 -10.97 0.69
C PHE A 39 -6.27 -11.76 1.81
N LYS A 40 -5.62 -11.09 2.77
CA LYS A 40 -5.01 -11.77 3.93
C LYS A 40 -6.03 -12.51 4.80
N LYS A 41 -7.23 -11.94 4.99
CA LYS A 41 -8.31 -12.57 5.76
C LYS A 41 -8.78 -13.86 5.09
N ALA A 42 -9.05 -13.81 3.79
CA ALA A 42 -9.45 -14.99 3.01
C ALA A 42 -8.37 -16.08 3.01
N MET A 43 -7.09 -15.70 2.87
CA MET A 43 -5.99 -16.68 2.94
C MET A 43 -5.91 -17.34 4.33
N LYS A 44 -6.14 -16.59 5.42
CA LYS A 44 -6.16 -17.15 6.78
C LYS A 44 -7.34 -18.11 7.00
N GLU A 45 -8.52 -17.79 6.48
CA GLU A 45 -9.70 -18.66 6.52
C GLU A 45 -9.51 -19.96 5.72
N ILE A 46 -8.64 -19.97 4.71
CA ILE A 46 -8.29 -21.18 3.93
C ILE A 46 -7.22 -22.01 4.64
N GLU A 47 -6.31 -21.37 5.37
CA GLU A 47 -5.16 -22.01 6.03
C GLU A 47 -5.50 -22.56 7.42
N GLU A 48 -6.49 -22.00 8.12
CA GLU A 48 -7.16 -22.64 9.25
C GLU A 48 -8.25 -23.57 8.69
N PRO A 49 -7.99 -24.89 8.46
CA PRO A 49 -9.10 -25.82 8.36
C PRO A 49 -9.94 -25.65 9.63
N ALA A 50 -11.26 -25.70 9.49
CA ALA A 50 -12.17 -25.61 10.61
C ALA A 50 -11.85 -26.73 11.63
N ASP A 51 -10.97 -26.44 12.59
CA ASP A 51 -10.88 -27.14 13.85
C ASP A 51 -12.02 -26.61 14.74
N GLU A 52 -13.25 -26.80 14.27
CA GLU A 52 -14.45 -26.75 15.08
C GLU A 52 -15.17 -28.09 14.86
N ASP A 53 -14.97 -28.98 15.85
CA ASP A 53 -15.52 -30.33 16.10
C ASP A 53 -14.89 -31.56 15.42
#